data_AF-A0A1M5AA10-F1
#
_entry.id   AF-A0A1M5AA10-F1
#
_cell.length_a   1.000
_cell.length_b   1.000
_cell.length_c   1.000
_cell.angle_alpha   90.00
_cell.angle_beta   90.00
_cell.angle_gamma   90.00
#
_symmetry.space_group_name_H-M   'P 1'
#
loop_
_entity.id
_entity.type
_entity.pdbx_description
1 polymer ?
#
loop_
_entity_poly.entity_id
_entity_poly.type
_entity_poly.pdbx_seq_one_letter_code
_entity_poly.pdbx_strand_id
1 'polypeptide(L)'
;MKSFLGGTILTDERFTKQLPFLGLLSLFALALITNRNWSERTIRQIEVVQDTLDELRSESITLSARLMDASRPSEVVEKVEAAGLGLEEPVRPPMKIIVQKK
;
A
#
# COMPACT_ATOMS: atom_id res chain seq x y z
N MET A 1 -11.50 10.45 55.66
CA MET A 1 -11.40 9.66 54.41
C MET A 1 -12.67 8.88 54.07
N LYS A 2 -13.38 8.23 55.02
CA LYS A 2 -14.64 7.49 54.74
C LYS A 2 -15.81 8.37 54.21
N SER A 3 -15.88 9.64 54.60
CA SER A 3 -16.90 10.58 54.09
C SER A 3 -16.71 10.94 52.60
N PHE A 4 -15.48 10.78 52.07
CA PHE A 4 -15.19 11.11 50.67
C PHE A 4 -15.67 10.02 49.69
N LEU A 5 -15.62 8.75 50.10
CA LEU A 5 -16.12 7.60 49.33
C LEU A 5 -17.59 7.25 49.68
N GLY A 6 -18.13 7.78 50.78
CA GLY A 6 -19.43 7.40 51.35
C GLY A 6 -20.66 8.09 50.75
N GLY A 7 -20.52 8.86 49.66
CA GLY A 7 -21.65 9.46 48.95
C GLY A 7 -22.01 10.89 49.36
N THR A 8 -21.46 11.43 50.46
CA THR A 8 -21.75 12.80 50.93
C THR A 8 -21.32 13.88 49.92
N ILE A 9 -20.29 13.64 49.11
CA ILE A 9 -19.80 14.57 48.07
C ILE A 9 -20.68 14.51 46.81
N LEU A 10 -21.31 13.36 46.54
CA LEU A 10 -22.15 13.17 45.37
C LEU A 10 -23.51 13.89 45.53
N THR A 11 -23.97 13.99 46.78
CA THR A 11 -25.18 14.72 47.20
C THR A 11 -24.94 16.21 47.44
N ASP A 12 -23.69 16.68 47.32
CA ASP A 12 -23.37 18.10 47.50
C ASP A 12 -23.84 18.90 46.27
N GLU A 13 -24.73 19.87 46.48
CA GLU A 13 -25.53 20.51 45.40
C GLU A 13 -24.65 21.19 44.33
N ARG A 14 -23.43 21.60 44.69
CA ARG A 14 -22.43 22.18 43.78
C ARG A 14 -21.82 21.12 42.85
N PHE A 15 -21.57 19.92 43.37
CA PHE A 15 -20.98 18.81 42.63
C PHE A 15 -22.01 18.17 41.70
N THR A 16 -23.25 18.01 42.17
CA THR A 16 -24.34 17.45 41.37
C THR A 16 -24.66 18.32 40.14
N LYS A 17 -24.50 19.65 40.23
CA LYS A 17 -24.62 20.56 39.08
C LYS A 17 -23.49 20.42 38.05
N GLN A 18 -22.32 19.91 38.44
CA GLN A 18 -21.16 19.71 37.56
C GLN A 18 -21.03 18.27 37.03
N LEU A 19 -21.78 17.30 37.56
CA LEU A 19 -21.86 15.92 37.03
C LEU A 19 -22.08 15.83 35.51
N PRO A 20 -23.00 16.58 34.86
CA PRO A 20 -23.15 16.50 33.40
C PRO A 20 -21.89 16.94 32.64
N PHE A 21 -21.11 17.88 33.19
CA PHE A 21 -19.84 18.30 32.59
C PHE A 21 -18.76 17.21 32.72
N LEU A 22 -18.71 16.50 33.85
CA LEU A 22 -17.82 15.33 34.00
C LEU A 22 -18.22 14.19 33.05
N GLY A 23 -19.52 13.98 32.83
CA GLY A 23 -20.02 13.05 31.83
C GLY A 23 -19.57 13.40 30.40
N LEU A 24 -19.63 14.69 30.05
CA LEU A 24 -19.10 15.18 28.77
C LEU A 24 -17.60 14.91 28.62
N LEU A 25 -16.80 15.18 29.67
CA LEU A 25 -15.36 14.89 29.65
C LEU A 25 -15.07 13.39 29.53
N SER A 26 -15.84 12.55 30.21
CA SER A 26 -15.74 11.09 30.08
C SER A 26 -16.04 10.63 28.65
N LEU A 27 -17.05 11.22 28.01
CA LEU A 27 -17.37 10.94 26.60
C LEU A 27 -16.22 11.34 25.67
N PHE A 28 -15.60 12.50 25.89
CA PHE A 28 -14.40 12.90 25.14
C PHE A 28 -13.21 11.97 25.38
N ALA A 29 -12.99 11.52 26.61
CA ALA A 29 -11.94 10.57 26.92
C ALA A 29 -12.14 9.24 26.16
N LEU A 30 -13.36 8.71 26.14
CA LEU A 30 -13.71 7.51 25.37
C LEU A 30 -13.54 7.71 23.87
N ALA A 31 -13.96 8.86 23.34
CA ALA A 31 -13.79 9.20 21.93
C ALA A 31 -12.31 9.25 21.54
N LEU A 32 -11.46 9.86 22.38
CA LEU A 32 -10.01 9.95 22.14
C LEU A 32 -9.33 8.57 22.19
N ILE A 33 -9.68 7.73 23.17
CA ILE A 33 -9.16 6.35 23.26
C ILE A 33 -9.53 5.55 22.01
N THR A 34 -10.79 5.67 21.58
CA THR A 34 -11.29 4.99 20.38
C THR A 34 -10.58 5.46 19.12
N ASN A 35 -10.45 6.79 18.95
CA ASN A 35 -9.75 7.38 17.81
C ASN A 35 -8.27 6.97 17.77
N ARG A 36 -7.60 6.93 18.93
CA ARG A 36 -6.20 6.49 19.03
C ARG A 36 -6.04 5.04 18.57
N ASN A 37 -6.85 4.12 19.08
CA ASN A 37 -6.79 2.71 18.70
C ASN A 37 -7.14 2.49 17.22
N TRP A 38 -8.07 3.28 16.66
CA TRP A 38 -8.36 3.22 15.23
C TRP A 38 -7.18 3.70 14.39
N SER A 39 -6.57 4.81 14.78
CA SER A 39 -5.40 5.37 14.10
C SER A 39 -4.21 4.40 14.11
N GLU A 40 -3.95 3.75 15.24
CA GLU A 40 -2.87 2.76 15.36
C GLU A 40 -3.08 1.57 14.42
N ARG A 41 -4.33 1.10 14.27
CA ARG A 41 -4.67 0.02 13.32
C ARG A 41 -4.45 0.45 11.87
N THR A 42 -4.89 1.66 11.53
CA THR A 42 -4.70 2.22 10.18
C THR A 42 -3.22 2.38 9.85
N ILE A 43 -2.41 2.91 10.77
CA ILE A 43 -0.96 3.05 10.57
C ILE A 43 -0.30 1.69 10.32
N ARG A 44 -0.66 0.68 11.10
CA ARG A 44 -0.14 -0.68 10.91
C ARG A 44 -0.54 -1.28 9.56
N GLN A 45 -1.75 -1.03 9.09
CA GLN A 45 -2.20 -1.48 7.77
C GLN A 45 -1.43 -0.77 6.65
N ILE A 46 -1.16 0.53 6.80
CA ILE A 46 -0.36 1.29 5.85
C ILE A 46 1.05 0.70 5.74
N GLU A 47 1.69 0.38 6.87
CA GLU A 47 3.02 -0.23 6.90
C GLU A 47 3.05 -1.57 6.14
N VAL A 48 2.11 -2.47 6.44
CA VAL A 48 2.01 -3.76 5.73
C VAL A 48 1.77 -3.57 4.23
N VAL A 49 0.89 -2.65 3.84
CA VAL A 49 0.62 -2.38 2.42
C VAL A 49 1.86 -1.81 1.74
N GLN A 50 2.60 -0.92 2.40
CA GLN A 50 3.83 -0.34 1.86
C GLN A 50 4.89 -1.42 1.62
N ASP A 51 5.09 -2.32 2.58
CA ASP A 51 6.01 -3.46 2.43
C ASP A 51 5.64 -4.33 1.22
N THR A 52 4.35 -4.63 1.04
CA THR A 52 3.89 -5.40 -0.12
C THR A 52 4.09 -4.66 -1.45
N LEU A 53 3.94 -3.34 -1.46
CA LEU A 53 4.20 -2.53 -2.66
C LEU A 53 5.69 -2.55 -3.04
N ASP A 54 6.57 -2.45 -2.05
CA ASP A 54 8.02 -2.47 -2.30
C ASP A 54 8.50 -3.85 -2.79
N GLU A 55 7.94 -4.93 -2.24
CA GLU A 55 8.18 -6.29 -2.75
C GLU A 55 7.71 -6.46 -4.20
N LEU A 56 6.47 -6.03 -4.50
CA LEU A 56 5.90 -6.13 -5.84
C LEU A 56 6.69 -5.29 -6.86
N ARG A 57 7.20 -4.13 -6.43
CA ARG A 57 8.07 -3.29 -7.26
C ARG A 57 9.39 -4.01 -7.57
N SER A 58 10.01 -4.64 -6.58
CA SER A 58 11.23 -5.43 -6.77
C SER A 58 11.01 -6.60 -7.74
N GLU A 59 9.88 -7.30 -7.60
CA GLU A 59 9.48 -8.38 -8.50
C GLU A 59 9.29 -7.87 -9.92
N SER A 60 8.61 -6.73 -10.11
CA SER A 60 8.38 -6.15 -11.43
C SER A 60 9.67 -5.79 -12.17
N ILE A 61 10.67 -5.27 -11.45
CA ILE A 61 12.00 -4.95 -11.99
C ILE A 61 12.72 -6.24 -12.37
N THR A 62 12.68 -7.24 -11.51
CA THR A 62 13.31 -8.55 -11.74
C THR A 62 12.69 -9.24 -12.96
N LEU A 63 11.36 -9.24 -13.07
CA LEU A 63 10.65 -9.82 -14.20
C LEU A 63 10.96 -9.07 -15.50
N SER A 64 10.99 -7.74 -15.47
CA SER A 64 11.35 -6.93 -16.62
C SER A 64 12.78 -7.20 -17.08
N ALA A 65 13.72 -7.36 -16.14
CA ALA A 65 15.10 -7.73 -16.45
C ALA A 65 15.19 -9.13 -17.09
N ARG A 66 14.47 -10.12 -16.55
CA ARG A 66 14.38 -11.46 -17.15
C ARG A 66 13.77 -11.43 -18.54
N LEU A 67 12.73 -10.62 -18.75
CA LEU A 67 12.10 -10.45 -20.06
C LEU A 67 13.09 -9.82 -21.04
N MET A 68 13.78 -8.74 -20.65
CA MET A 68 14.80 -8.09 -21.47
C MET A 68 15.92 -9.05 -21.86
N ASP A 69 16.37 -9.89 -20.94
CA ASP A 69 17.37 -10.91 -21.23
C ASP A 69 16.84 -11.98 -22.19
N ALA A 70 15.61 -12.47 -21.96
CA ALA A 70 14.99 -13.47 -22.83
C ALA A 70 14.65 -12.94 -24.24
N SER A 71 14.39 -11.64 -24.36
CA SER A 71 14.09 -10.94 -25.62
C SER A 71 15.31 -10.25 -26.23
N ARG A 72 16.50 -10.45 -25.65
CA ARG A 72 17.75 -9.90 -26.16
C ARG A 72 18.03 -10.48 -27.55
N PRO A 73 18.33 -9.67 -28.57
CA PRO A 73 18.48 -10.15 -29.94
C PRO A 73 19.45 -11.32 -30.09
N SER A 74 20.56 -11.32 -29.35
CA SER A 74 21.52 -12.44 -29.34
C SER A 74 20.94 -13.75 -28.81
N GLU A 75 20.17 -13.72 -27.72
CA GLU A 75 19.49 -14.90 -27.16
C GLU A 75 18.38 -15.40 -28.10
N VAL A 76 17.70 -14.49 -28.77
CA VAL A 76 16.66 -14.84 -29.75
C VAL A 76 17.26 -15.51 -30.97
N VAL A 77 18.39 -15.00 -31.49
CA VAL A 77 19.11 -15.62 -32.62
C VAL A 77 19.59 -17.02 -32.25
N GLU A 78 20.20 -17.20 -31.08
CA GLU A 78 20.64 -18.53 -30.61
C GLU A 78 19.46 -19.51 -30.49
N LYS A 79 18.32 -19.08 -29.96
CA LYS A 79 17.10 -19.90 -29.89
C LYS A 79 16.52 -20.24 -31.26
N VAL A 80 16.58 -19.32 -32.21
CA VAL A 80 16.10 -19.49 -33.59
C VAL A 80 16.98 -20.47 -34.37
N GLU A 81 18.30 -20.39 -34.19
CA GLU A 81 19.28 -21.32 -34.75
C GLU A 81 19.10 -22.72 -34.15
N ALA A 82 18.99 -22.83 -32.82
CA ALA A 82 18.76 -24.10 -32.14
C ALA A 82 17.42 -24.76 -32.52
N ALA A 83 16.39 -23.96 -32.82
CA ALA A 83 15.09 -24.43 -33.29
C ALA A 83 15.06 -24.76 -34.80
N GLY A 84 16.15 -24.50 -35.54
CA GLY A 84 16.25 -24.80 -36.98
C GLY A 84 15.30 -23.98 -37.86
N LEU A 85 14.90 -22.79 -37.41
CA LEU A 85 13.85 -22.00 -38.06
C LEU A 85 14.33 -21.25 -39.33
N GLY A 86 15.65 -21.21 -39.59
CA GLY A 86 16.24 -20.65 -40.81
C GLY A 86 16.00 -19.15 -40.99
N LEU A 87 15.76 -18.41 -39.89
CA LEU A 87 15.56 -16.96 -39.91
C LEU A 87 16.89 -16.25 -39.65
N GLU A 88 17.22 -15.26 -40.48
CA GLU A 88 18.44 -14.45 -40.39
C GLU A 88 18.14 -13.05 -39.86
N GLU A 89 19.07 -12.47 -39.11
CA GLU A 89 18.90 -11.11 -38.57
C GLU A 89 18.98 -10.06 -39.71
N PRO A 90 18.01 -9.12 -39.80
CA PRO A 90 18.00 -8.13 -40.87
C PRO A 90 19.14 -7.11 -40.71
N VAL A 91 20.17 -7.25 -41.54
CA VAL A 91 21.36 -6.36 -41.58
C VAL A 91 21.05 -4.96 -42.13
N ARG A 92 19.89 -4.79 -42.79
CA ARG A 92 19.49 -3.55 -43.45
C ARG A 92 18.20 -2.99 -42.83
N PRO A 93 18.12 -1.68 -42.56
CA PRO A 93 16.93 -1.07 -41.98
C PRO A 93 15.70 -1.26 -42.89
N PRO A 94 14.49 -1.42 -42.32
CA PRO A 94 13.28 -1.66 -43.09
C PRO A 94 12.93 -0.45 -43.96
N MET A 95 12.80 -0.66 -45.28
CA MET A 95 12.36 0.38 -46.21
C MET A 95 10.83 0.47 -46.22
N LYS A 96 10.31 1.71 -46.20
CA LYS A 96 8.88 1.97 -46.34
C LYS A 96 8.43 1.57 -47.74
N ILE A 97 7.60 0.53 -47.84
CA ILE A 97 7.00 0.13 -49.12
C ILE A 97 5.90 1.15 -49.46
N ILE A 98 6.19 2.03 -50.43
CA ILE A 98 5.19 2.97 -50.97
C ILE A 98 4.48 2.26 -52.11
N VAL A 99 3.27 1.77 -51.86
CA VAL A 99 2.43 1.16 -52.91
C VAL A 99 1.78 2.28 -53.72
N GLN A 100 2.26 2.51 -54.94
CA GLN A 100 1.57 3.38 -55.90
C GLN A 100 0.27 2.69 -56.33
N LYS A 101 -0.86 3.25 -55.93
CA LYS A 101 -2.19 2.77 -56.32
C LYS A 101 -2.39 3.13 -57.79
N LYS A 102 -2.60 2.10 -58.63
CA LYS A 102 -2.94 2.23 -60.04
C LYS A 102 -4.37 2.71 -60.23
#